data_AF-A0A955B7H0-F1
#
_entry.id   AF-A0A955B7H0-F1
#
_cell.length_a   1.000
_cell.length_b   1.000
_cell.length_c   1.000
_cell.angle_alpha   90.00
_cell.angle_beta   90.00
_cell.angle_gamma   90.00
#
_symmetry.space_group_name_H-M   'P 1'
#
loop_
_entity.id
_entity.type
_entity.pdbx_description
1 polymer ?
#
loop_
_entity_poly.entity_id
_entity_poly.type
_entity_poly.pdbx_seq_one_letter_code
_entity_poly.pdbx_strand_id
1 'polypeptide(L)'
;MHNINELIADWRTRMANNDTFRVMDIDELEEHLRESVDELVQTGLALDEAFVVAERRLGSPNELGTEYAKTNGSYVWHHRVFWMTAGHLVATVAGVLITVVAQLAQTGGIAIGMNITAAAVVGPAVTVLCWSGAFWILWSTACGHRTSLRRIVSGSQRLASVTFVVFTLLAVAFAKVISLGSTAFLANNYGRDTYGRVAIVQTYFSLAWLPLFIVACATVMILVRRNMNSVQLN
;
A
#
# COMPACT_ATOMS: atom_id res chain seq x y z
N MET A 1 5.73 38.08 11.19
CA MET A 1 6.84 37.80 10.26
C MET A 1 7.00 36.31 10.22
N HIS A 2 6.73 35.68 9.08
CA HIS A 2 7.00 34.25 8.94
C HIS A 2 8.51 34.04 8.98
N ASN A 3 8.95 32.95 9.61
CA ASN A 3 10.35 32.56 9.54
C ASN A 3 10.62 31.98 8.15
N ILE A 4 11.73 32.33 7.51
CA ILE A 4 12.13 31.75 6.21
C ILE A 4 12.07 30.22 6.20
N ASN A 5 12.37 29.58 7.34
CA ASN A 5 12.32 28.13 7.45
C ASN A 5 10.89 27.56 7.40
N GLU A 6 9.87 28.31 7.82
CA GLU A 6 8.46 27.91 7.69
C GLU A 6 8.03 27.97 6.23
N LEU A 7 8.37 29.07 5.52
CA LEU A 7 8.08 29.24 4.10
C LEU A 7 8.75 28.13 3.25
N ILE A 8 9.99 27.78 3.58
CA ILE A 8 10.72 26.70 2.91
C ILE A 8 10.12 25.34 3.23
N ALA A 9 9.70 25.09 4.48
CA ALA A 9 9.05 23.83 4.84
C ALA A 9 7.73 23.62 4.06
N ASP A 10 6.95 24.69 3.90
CA ASP A 10 5.72 24.66 3.12
C ASP A 10 5.99 24.47 1.62
N TRP A 11 6.99 25.16 1.07
CA TRP A 11 7.43 24.97 -0.31
C TRP A 11 7.95 23.56 -0.57
N ARG A 12 8.79 23.00 0.32
CA ARG A 12 9.26 21.61 0.22
C ARG A 12 8.10 20.63 0.24
N THR A 13 7.08 20.88 1.06
CA THR A 13 5.87 20.06 1.10
C THR A 13 5.12 20.11 -0.23
N ARG A 14 5.02 21.28 -0.86
CA ARG A 14 4.41 21.45 -2.19
C ARG A 14 5.21 20.73 -3.28
N MET A 15 6.53 20.82 -3.27
CA MET A 15 7.41 20.12 -4.22
C MET A 15 7.37 18.60 -4.02
N ALA A 16 7.39 18.12 -2.78
CA ALA A 16 7.36 16.69 -2.44
C ALA A 16 6.02 15.99 -2.73
N ASN A 17 4.96 16.76 -3.01
CA ASN A 17 3.68 16.23 -3.50
C ASN A 17 3.72 15.89 -4.99
N ASN A 18 4.76 16.32 -5.71
CA ASN A 18 4.98 15.93 -7.10
C ASN A 18 5.94 14.74 -7.18
N ASP A 19 5.45 13.60 -7.66
CA ASP A 19 6.18 12.32 -7.76
C ASP A 19 7.42 12.37 -8.68
N THR A 20 7.62 13.45 -9.45
CA THR A 20 8.71 13.57 -10.41
C THR A 20 10.06 13.93 -9.78
N PHE A 21 10.06 14.50 -8.58
CA PHE A 21 11.27 14.95 -7.90
C PHE A 21 11.82 13.87 -6.97
N ARG A 22 13.14 13.67 -7.00
CA ARG A 22 13.88 12.96 -5.95
C ARG A 22 14.09 13.89 -4.76
N VAL A 23 14.36 13.31 -3.59
CA VAL A 23 14.71 14.09 -2.39
C VAL A 23 15.92 14.99 -2.67
N MET A 24 16.93 14.48 -3.36
CA MET A 24 18.12 15.24 -3.76
C MET A 24 17.78 16.41 -4.68
N ASP A 25 16.83 16.24 -5.61
CA ASP A 25 16.41 17.33 -6.50
C ASP A 25 15.73 18.46 -5.70
N ILE A 26 14.94 18.11 -4.68
CA ILE A 26 14.30 19.09 -3.79
C ILE A 26 15.35 19.81 -2.93
N ASP A 27 16.39 19.10 -2.49
CA ASP A 27 17.49 19.68 -1.71
C ASP A 27 18.31 20.69 -2.55
N GLU A 28 18.62 20.35 -3.81
CA GLU A 28 19.29 21.26 -4.75
C GLU A 28 18.43 22.49 -5.06
N LEU A 29 17.13 22.28 -5.32
CA LEU A 29 16.20 23.39 -5.56
C LEU A 29 16.00 24.27 -4.31
N GLU A 30 16.07 23.72 -3.10
CA GLU A 30 16.05 24.51 -1.85
C GLU A 30 17.29 25.40 -1.73
N GLU A 31 18.47 24.86 -2.04
CA GLU A 31 19.72 25.61 -2.00
C GLU A 31 19.64 26.83 -2.93
N HIS A 32 19.22 26.63 -4.18
CA HIS A 32 19.02 27.72 -5.14
C HIS A 32 17.93 28.72 -4.71
N LEU A 33 16.86 28.24 -4.07
CA LEU A 33 15.82 29.11 -3.54
C LEU A 33 16.36 30.01 -2.42
N ARG A 34 17.14 29.45 -1.50
CA ARG A 34 17.76 30.20 -0.39
C ARG A 34 18.74 31.24 -0.90
N GLU A 35 19.61 30.87 -1.83
CA GLU A 35 20.54 31.79 -2.48
C GLU A 35 19.80 32.97 -3.13
N SER A 36 18.75 32.66 -3.90
CA SER A 36 17.94 33.69 -4.57
C SER A 36 17.23 34.63 -3.59
N VAL A 37 16.77 34.10 -2.45
CA VAL A 37 16.15 34.93 -1.40
C VAL A 37 17.18 35.85 -0.76
N ASP A 38 18.36 35.33 -0.41
CA ASP A 38 19.42 36.12 0.22
C ASP A 38 19.89 37.25 -0.70
N GLU A 39 20.06 36.99 -1.99
CA GLU A 39 20.38 38.02 -2.99
C GLU A 39 19.30 39.12 -3.05
N LEU A 40 18.02 38.75 -3.07
CA LEU A 40 16.92 39.71 -3.13
C LEU A 40 16.80 40.55 -1.85
N VAL A 41 17.02 39.94 -0.68
CA VAL A 41 17.06 40.67 0.59
C VAL A 41 18.22 41.68 0.60
N GLN A 42 19.39 41.31 0.06
CA GLN A 42 20.51 42.25 -0.09
C GLN A 42 20.19 43.43 -1.01
N THR A 43 19.30 43.27 -1.99
CA THR A 43 18.80 44.38 -2.82
C THR A 43 17.76 45.28 -2.12
N GLY A 44 17.38 44.96 -0.89
CA GLY A 44 16.48 45.76 -0.06
C GLY A 44 15.02 45.29 -0.06
N LEU A 45 14.70 44.14 -0.64
CA LEU A 45 13.36 43.55 -0.53
C LEU A 45 13.10 43.01 0.89
N ALA A 46 11.85 43.09 1.33
CA ALA A 46 11.42 42.38 2.52
C ALA A 46 11.49 40.86 2.31
N LEU A 47 11.79 40.10 3.36
CA LEU A 47 11.96 38.63 3.30
C LEU A 47 10.79 37.90 2.63
N ASP A 48 9.56 38.25 3.00
CA ASP A 48 8.34 37.62 2.47
C ASP A 48 8.19 37.90 0.96
N GLU A 49 8.53 39.11 0.52
CA GLU A 49 8.48 39.50 -0.91
C GLU A 49 9.62 38.85 -1.71
N ALA A 50 10.83 38.81 -1.14
CA ALA A 50 11.98 38.15 -1.71
C ALA A 50 11.69 36.66 -1.97
N PHE A 51 11.04 35.99 -1.02
CA PHE A 51 10.63 34.59 -1.16
C PHE A 51 9.65 34.37 -2.33
N VAL A 52 8.60 35.18 -2.43
CA VAL A 52 7.60 35.05 -3.51
C VAL A 52 8.23 35.29 -4.89
N VAL A 53 9.15 36.25 -4.98
CA VAL A 53 9.87 36.54 -6.23
C VAL A 53 10.84 35.41 -6.56
N ALA A 54 11.61 34.92 -5.59
CA ALA A 54 12.54 33.81 -5.77
C ALA A 54 11.82 32.53 -6.22
N GLU A 55 10.69 32.20 -5.59
CA GLU A 55 9.86 31.05 -5.97
C GLU A 55 9.34 31.18 -7.40
N ARG A 56 8.86 32.37 -7.80
CA ARG A 56 8.41 32.62 -9.18
C ARG A 56 9.54 32.53 -10.20
N ARG A 57 10.76 32.92 -9.86
CA ARG A 57 11.95 32.81 -10.73
C ARG A 57 12.37 31.36 -10.91
N LEU A 58 12.30 30.55 -9.84
CA LEU A 58 12.63 29.13 -9.87
C LEU A 58 11.65 28.35 -10.76
N GLY A 59 10.40 28.79 -10.84
CA GLY A 59 9.37 28.22 -11.71
C GLY A 59 8.33 27.41 -10.93
N SER A 60 7.17 27.17 -11.54
CA SER A 60 6.09 26.45 -10.86
C SER A 60 6.44 24.96 -10.68
N PRO A 61 5.94 24.30 -9.62
CA PRO A 61 6.16 22.86 -9.40
C PRO A 61 5.77 21.97 -10.59
N ASN A 62 4.82 22.41 -11.41
CA ASN A 62 4.36 21.68 -12.60
C ASN A 62 5.34 21.82 -13.77
N GLU A 63 5.88 23.02 -14.00
CA GLU A 63 6.87 23.27 -15.05
C GLU A 63 8.17 22.53 -14.74
N LEU A 64 8.68 22.71 -13.51
CA LEU A 64 9.85 21.99 -13.02
C LEU A 64 9.61 20.47 -13.06
N GLY A 65 8.43 20.00 -12.66
CA GLY A 65 8.10 18.58 -12.68
C GLY A 65 8.12 17.99 -14.09
N THR A 66 7.74 18.75 -15.11
CA THR A 66 7.75 18.31 -16.51
C THR A 66 9.16 18.14 -17.05
N GLU A 67 10.09 19.03 -16.69
CA GLU A 67 11.49 18.91 -17.08
C GLU A 67 12.19 17.78 -16.32
N TYR A 68 11.98 17.68 -15.01
CA TYR A 68 12.53 16.58 -14.23
C TYR A 68 11.92 15.22 -14.62
N ALA A 69 10.67 15.16 -15.10
CA ALA A 69 10.09 13.91 -15.60
C ALA A 69 10.85 13.33 -16.81
N LYS A 70 11.46 14.17 -17.65
CA LYS A 70 12.26 13.69 -18.80
C LYS A 70 13.52 12.98 -18.33
N THR A 71 14.16 13.48 -17.27
CA THR A 71 15.43 12.96 -16.76
C THR A 71 15.21 11.85 -15.70
N ASN A 72 14.17 11.99 -14.88
CA ASN A 72 13.83 11.07 -13.79
C ASN A 72 12.77 10.03 -14.14
N GLY A 73 12.27 9.97 -15.38
CA GLY A 73 11.18 9.06 -15.76
C GLY A 73 11.42 7.61 -15.35
N SER A 74 12.67 7.12 -15.47
CA SER A 74 13.08 5.80 -15.00
C SER A 74 12.94 5.63 -13.48
N TYR A 75 13.35 6.63 -12.69
CA TYR A 75 13.21 6.60 -11.23
C TYR A 75 11.75 6.57 -10.78
N VAL A 76 10.90 7.42 -11.37
CA VAL A 76 9.47 7.47 -11.05
C VAL A 76 8.81 6.12 -11.35
N TRP A 77 9.13 5.51 -12.50
CA TRP A 77 8.63 4.19 -12.85
C TRP A 77 9.11 3.11 -11.86
N HIS A 78 10.40 3.06 -11.55
CA HIS A 78 10.95 2.10 -10.58
C HIS A 78 10.33 2.27 -9.19
N HIS A 79 10.13 3.50 -8.74
CA HIS A 79 9.50 3.80 -7.46
C HIS A 79 8.05 3.30 -7.42
N ARG A 80 7.28 3.53 -8.50
CA ARG A 80 5.90 3.04 -8.62
C ARG A 80 5.84 1.52 -8.63
N VAL A 81 6.67 0.86 -9.44
CA VAL A 81 6.74 -0.61 -9.51
C VAL A 81 7.16 -1.20 -8.17
N PHE A 82 8.09 -0.56 -7.45
CA PHE A 82 8.48 -0.98 -6.11
C PHE A 82 7.29 -0.97 -5.14
N TRP A 83 6.50 0.11 -5.09
CA TRP A 83 5.34 0.16 -4.21
C TRP A 83 4.19 -0.76 -4.63
N MET A 84 3.99 -0.95 -5.94
CA MET A 84 3.03 -1.94 -6.45
C MET A 84 3.43 -3.37 -6.05
N THR A 85 4.70 -3.73 -6.20
CA THR A 85 5.19 -5.06 -5.84
C THR A 85 5.21 -5.26 -4.33
N ALA A 86 5.59 -4.25 -3.55
CA ALA A 86 5.50 -4.29 -2.09
C ALA A 86 4.06 -4.50 -1.61
N GLY A 87 3.10 -3.74 -2.16
CA GLY A 87 1.68 -3.91 -1.87
C GLY A 87 1.16 -5.30 -2.24
N HIS A 88 1.57 -5.82 -3.39
CA HIS A 88 1.21 -7.18 -3.83
C HIS A 88 1.77 -8.26 -2.89
N LEU A 89 3.02 -8.14 -2.44
CA LEU A 89 3.63 -9.07 -1.49
C LEU A 89 2.92 -9.02 -0.14
N VAL A 90 2.60 -7.83 0.38
CA VAL A 90 1.82 -7.67 1.62
C VAL A 90 0.44 -8.30 1.48
N ALA A 91 -0.27 -8.05 0.38
CA ALA A 91 -1.57 -8.67 0.10
C ALA A 91 -1.46 -10.20 -0.01
N THR A 92 -0.36 -10.71 -0.56
CA THR A 92 -0.09 -12.16 -0.65
C THR A 92 0.12 -12.76 0.73
N VAL A 93 0.95 -12.14 1.58
CA VAL A 93 1.15 -12.60 2.97
C VAL A 93 -0.16 -12.58 3.75
N ALA A 94 -0.94 -11.50 3.65
CA ALA A 94 -2.26 -11.42 4.27
C ALA A 94 -3.19 -12.53 3.76
N GLY A 95 -3.27 -12.75 2.44
CA GLY A 95 -4.08 -13.80 1.84
C GLY A 95 -3.68 -15.21 2.29
N VAL A 96 -2.37 -15.46 2.43
CA VAL A 96 -1.84 -16.72 2.95
C VAL A 96 -2.28 -16.94 4.39
N LEU A 97 -2.12 -15.94 5.26
CA LEU A 97 -2.53 -16.05 6.66
C LEU A 97 -4.04 -16.26 6.80
N ILE A 98 -4.84 -15.52 6.03
CA ILE A 98 -6.30 -15.67 5.99
C ILE A 98 -6.70 -17.08 5.54
N THR A 99 -6.02 -17.63 4.53
CA THR A 99 -6.27 -18.99 4.05
C THR A 99 -5.98 -20.02 5.14
N VAL A 100 -4.87 -19.87 5.86
CA VAL A 100 -4.54 -20.75 7.00
C VAL A 100 -5.59 -20.66 8.10
N VAL A 101 -6.02 -19.45 8.47
CA VAL A 101 -7.08 -19.24 9.48
C VAL A 101 -8.40 -19.87 9.04
N ALA A 102 -8.78 -19.70 7.78
CA ALA A 102 -9.98 -20.31 7.20
C ALA A 102 -9.92 -21.85 7.24
N GLN A 103 -8.77 -22.44 6.94
CA GLN A 103 -8.56 -23.89 7.00
C GLN A 103 -8.61 -24.42 8.44
N LEU A 104 -7.98 -23.73 9.40
CA LEU A 104 -8.03 -24.11 10.81
C LEU A 104 -9.44 -24.00 11.40
N ALA A 105 -10.17 -22.94 11.04
CA ALA A 105 -11.56 -22.78 11.45
C ALA A 105 -12.44 -23.91 10.89
N GLN A 106 -12.23 -24.30 9.64
CA GLN A 106 -12.96 -25.41 9.02
C GLN A 106 -12.65 -26.76 9.67
N THR A 107 -11.37 -27.10 9.85
CA THR A 107 -10.99 -28.39 10.47
C THR A 107 -11.35 -28.44 11.95
N GLY A 108 -11.21 -27.34 12.68
CA GLY A 108 -11.64 -27.21 14.07
C GLY A 108 -13.14 -27.37 14.23
N GLY A 109 -13.94 -26.76 13.36
CA GLY A 109 -15.39 -26.94 13.32
C GLY A 109 -15.80 -28.40 13.15
N ILE A 110 -15.12 -29.12 12.26
CA ILE A 110 -15.35 -30.55 12.05
C ILE A 110 -14.96 -31.37 13.28
N ALA A 111 -13.83 -31.06 13.91
CA ALA A 111 -13.36 -31.77 15.10
C ALA A 111 -14.35 -31.67 16.27
N ILE A 112 -15.13 -30.59 16.36
CA ILE A 112 -16.20 -30.41 17.37
C ILE A 112 -17.58 -30.94 16.92
N GLY A 113 -17.65 -31.65 15.79
CA GLY A 113 -18.86 -32.32 15.32
C GLY A 113 -19.75 -31.50 14.38
N MET A 114 -19.24 -30.43 13.75
CA MET A 114 -20.03 -29.71 12.74
C MET A 114 -20.37 -30.62 11.56
N ASN A 115 -21.59 -30.45 11.02
CA ASN A 115 -21.97 -31.08 9.76
C ASN A 115 -21.09 -30.55 8.62
N ILE A 116 -20.73 -31.42 7.68
CA ILE A 116 -19.91 -31.09 6.50
C ILE A 116 -20.49 -29.96 5.64
N THR A 117 -21.81 -29.82 5.56
CA THR A 117 -22.48 -28.71 4.86
C THR A 117 -22.20 -27.37 5.53
N ALA A 118 -22.24 -27.31 6.86
CA ALA A 118 -21.86 -26.12 7.61
C ALA A 118 -20.35 -25.85 7.47
N ALA A 119 -19.51 -26.89 7.57
CA ALA A 119 -18.07 -26.77 7.42
C ALA A 119 -17.66 -26.25 6.02
N ALA A 120 -18.42 -26.56 4.97
CA ALA A 120 -18.17 -26.06 3.61
C ALA A 120 -18.27 -24.53 3.51
N VAL A 121 -19.08 -23.90 4.36
CA VAL A 121 -19.31 -22.44 4.36
C VAL A 121 -18.34 -21.71 5.28
N VAL A 122 -17.81 -22.37 6.33
CA VAL A 122 -16.90 -21.75 7.31
C VAL A 122 -15.67 -21.14 6.64
N GLY A 123 -14.97 -21.89 5.79
CA GLY A 123 -13.76 -21.40 5.10
C GLY A 123 -14.01 -20.13 4.27
N PRO A 124 -15.00 -20.15 3.35
CA PRO A 124 -15.45 -18.98 2.61
C PRO A 124 -15.83 -17.80 3.51
N ALA A 125 -16.65 -18.02 4.54
CA ALA A 125 -17.12 -16.97 5.44
C ALA A 125 -15.96 -16.29 6.17
N VAL A 126 -15.01 -17.07 6.72
CA VAL A 126 -13.81 -16.55 7.38
C VAL A 126 -12.97 -15.72 6.40
N THR A 127 -12.82 -16.18 5.16
CA THR A 127 -12.09 -15.46 4.13
C THR A 127 -12.73 -14.11 3.83
N VAL A 128 -14.06 -14.06 3.67
CA VAL A 128 -14.79 -12.81 3.45
C VAL A 128 -14.62 -11.86 4.64
N LEU A 129 -14.80 -12.35 5.87
CA LEU A 129 -14.70 -11.56 7.09
C LEU A 129 -13.30 -10.97 7.30
N CYS A 130 -12.25 -11.77 7.10
CA CYS A 130 -10.88 -11.28 7.28
C CYS A 130 -10.50 -10.23 6.22
N TRP A 131 -10.87 -10.45 4.96
CA TRP A 131 -10.59 -9.46 3.91
C TRP A 131 -11.39 -8.17 4.08
N SER A 132 -12.67 -8.27 4.46
CA SER A 132 -13.48 -7.07 4.75
C SER A 132 -12.93 -6.29 5.95
N GLY A 133 -12.48 -6.97 7.00
CA GLY A 133 -11.75 -6.35 8.11
C GLY A 133 -10.43 -5.69 7.67
N ALA A 134 -9.63 -6.37 6.83
CA ALA A 134 -8.38 -5.82 6.29
C ALA A 134 -8.62 -4.56 5.45
N PHE A 135 -9.64 -4.57 4.57
CA PHE A 135 -10.02 -3.40 3.79
C PHE A 135 -10.52 -2.24 4.67
N TRP A 136 -11.26 -2.53 5.74
CA TRP A 136 -11.71 -1.51 6.69
C TRP A 136 -10.53 -0.88 7.47
N ILE A 137 -9.54 -1.67 7.88
CA ILE A 137 -8.31 -1.16 8.52
C ILE A 137 -7.50 -0.32 7.53
N LEU A 138 -7.33 -0.77 6.29
CA LEU A 138 -6.65 0.00 5.24
C LEU A 138 -7.38 1.33 4.96
N TRP A 139 -8.71 1.28 4.85
CA TRP A 139 -9.56 2.45 4.67
C TRP A 139 -9.41 3.46 5.82
N SER A 140 -9.57 3.00 7.06
CA SER A 140 -9.54 3.85 8.25
C SER A 140 -8.16 4.45 8.50
N THR A 141 -7.08 3.70 8.29
CA THR A 141 -5.71 4.23 8.42
C THR A 141 -5.37 5.23 7.32
N ALA A 142 -5.84 5.01 6.10
CA ALA A 142 -5.67 5.95 5.00
C ALA A 142 -6.47 7.25 5.18
N CYS A 143 -7.63 7.19 5.86
CA CYS A 143 -8.49 8.35 6.08
C CYS A 143 -8.27 9.08 7.41
N GLY A 144 -7.76 8.40 8.44
CA GLY A 144 -7.80 8.86 9.83
C GLY A 144 -6.53 9.54 10.36
N HIS A 145 -5.37 9.40 9.71
CA HIS A 145 -4.16 10.03 10.24
C HIS A 145 -3.03 10.16 9.22
N ARG A 146 -2.35 11.32 9.26
CA ARG A 146 -1.07 11.68 8.62
C ARG A 146 0.06 10.79 9.18
N THR A 147 -0.05 9.47 9.05
CA THR A 147 0.94 8.58 9.66
C THR A 147 2.24 8.60 8.89
N SER A 148 3.28 8.72 9.68
CA SER A 148 4.71 8.64 9.41
C SER A 148 5.16 7.30 8.77
N LEU A 149 4.38 6.70 7.87
CA LEU A 149 4.76 5.49 7.13
C LEU A 149 5.96 5.74 6.20
N ARG A 150 6.17 7.00 5.77
CA ARG A 150 7.37 7.40 5.00
C ARG A 150 8.68 7.25 5.79
N ARG A 151 8.67 7.23 7.13
CA ARG A 151 9.90 7.15 7.95
C ARG A 151 10.44 5.74 8.16
N ILE A 152 9.64 4.70 7.93
CA ILE A 152 10.05 3.30 8.22
C ILE A 152 10.90 2.70 7.07
N VAL A 153 10.95 3.35 5.91
CA VAL A 153 11.57 2.79 4.68
C VAL A 153 12.92 3.44 4.32
N SER A 154 13.68 3.94 5.30
CA SER A 154 15.00 4.56 5.07
C SER A 154 16.21 3.65 5.32
N GLY A 155 16.02 2.38 5.69
CA GLY A 155 17.11 1.39 5.82
C GLY A 155 17.36 0.61 4.53
N SER A 156 18.60 0.10 4.35
CA SER A 156 19.09 -0.72 3.21
C SER A 156 17.99 -1.54 2.49
N GLN A 157 17.36 -0.93 1.48
CA GLN A 157 16.14 -1.44 0.87
C GLN A 157 16.37 -2.75 0.09
N ARG A 158 17.60 -3.00 -0.39
CA ARG A 158 17.92 -4.19 -1.17
C ARG A 158 17.92 -5.47 -0.32
N LEU A 159 18.62 -5.48 0.81
CA LEU A 159 18.67 -6.65 1.70
C LEU A 159 17.32 -6.93 2.37
N ALA A 160 16.58 -5.88 2.74
CA ALA A 160 15.23 -6.00 3.27
C ALA A 160 14.24 -6.57 2.24
N SER A 161 14.32 -6.14 0.97
CA SER A 161 13.43 -6.62 -0.10
C SER A 161 13.63 -8.09 -0.43
N VAL A 162 14.88 -8.57 -0.54
CA VAL A 162 15.16 -9.99 -0.83
C VAL A 162 14.70 -10.88 0.33
N THR A 163 15.00 -10.48 1.57
CA THR A 163 14.57 -11.22 2.77
C THR A 163 13.05 -11.32 2.83
N PHE A 164 12.34 -10.23 2.52
CA PHE A 164 10.88 -10.21 2.51
C PHE A 164 10.27 -11.10 1.42
N VAL A 165 10.87 -11.12 0.22
CA VAL A 165 10.44 -12.03 -0.86
C VAL A 165 10.65 -13.49 -0.45
N VAL A 166 11.82 -13.83 0.07
CA VAL A 166 12.12 -15.20 0.54
C VAL A 166 11.14 -15.60 1.65
N PHE A 167 10.88 -14.73 2.62
CA PHE A 167 9.91 -14.98 3.68
C PHE A 167 8.50 -15.19 3.12
N THR A 168 8.09 -14.38 2.13
CA THR A 168 6.80 -14.54 1.45
C THR A 168 6.69 -15.89 0.75
N LEU A 169 7.73 -16.31 0.04
CA LEU A 169 7.78 -17.62 -0.61
C LEU A 169 7.70 -18.77 0.40
N LEU A 170 8.43 -18.66 1.52
CA LEU A 170 8.38 -19.65 2.60
C LEU A 170 6.99 -19.71 3.24
N ALA A 171 6.35 -18.56 3.48
CA ALA A 171 4.99 -18.49 4.01
C ALA A 171 3.98 -19.15 3.06
N VAL A 172 4.08 -18.89 1.75
CA VAL A 172 3.25 -19.53 0.73
C VAL A 172 3.46 -21.05 0.73
N ALA A 173 4.72 -21.52 0.73
CA ALA A 173 5.06 -22.93 0.76
C ALA A 173 4.49 -23.62 2.04
N PHE A 174 4.69 -23.00 3.20
CA PHE A 174 4.18 -23.48 4.47
C PHE A 174 2.64 -23.59 4.47
N ALA A 175 1.94 -22.58 3.96
CA ALA A 175 0.50 -22.63 3.85
C ALA A 175 0.00 -23.70 2.86
N LYS A 176 0.76 -23.99 1.79
CA LYS A 176 0.45 -25.14 0.92
C LYS A 176 0.62 -26.47 1.65
N VAL A 177 1.60 -26.61 2.53
CA VAL A 177 1.74 -27.81 3.39
C VAL A 177 0.54 -27.95 4.32
N ILE A 178 0.11 -26.87 4.98
CA ILE A 178 -1.11 -26.88 5.82
C ILE A 178 -2.34 -27.26 5.00
N SER A 179 -2.45 -26.70 3.79
CA SER A 179 -3.56 -27.01 2.88
C SER A 179 -3.60 -28.49 2.54
N LEU A 180 -2.46 -29.12 2.25
CA LEU A 180 -2.39 -30.56 1.99
C LEU A 180 -2.86 -31.37 3.21
N GLY A 181 -2.39 -31.02 4.41
CA GLY A 181 -2.83 -31.65 5.65
C GLY A 181 -4.34 -31.53 5.89
N SER A 182 -4.90 -30.34 5.66
CA SER A 182 -6.34 -30.10 5.76
C SER A 182 -7.14 -30.96 4.77
N THR A 183 -6.70 -31.04 3.51
CA THR A 183 -7.38 -31.88 2.51
C THR A 183 -7.35 -33.36 2.87
N ALA A 184 -6.22 -33.86 3.38
CA ALA A 184 -6.09 -35.25 3.83
C ALA A 184 -7.01 -35.53 5.03
N PHE A 185 -7.07 -34.61 6.00
CA PHE A 185 -7.95 -34.72 7.16
C PHE A 185 -9.44 -34.78 6.75
N LEU A 186 -9.87 -33.90 5.85
CA LEU A 186 -11.25 -33.85 5.38
C LEU A 186 -11.65 -35.12 4.62
N ALA A 187 -10.78 -35.58 3.71
CA ALA A 187 -11.02 -36.78 2.92
C ALA A 187 -11.10 -38.05 3.79
N ASN A 188 -10.33 -38.11 4.87
CA ASN A 188 -10.34 -39.24 5.80
C ASN A 188 -11.58 -39.28 6.70
N ASN A 189 -12.09 -38.12 7.14
CA ASN A 189 -13.23 -38.06 8.07
C ASN A 189 -14.60 -38.26 7.39
N TYR A 190 -14.80 -37.82 6.15
CA TYR A 190 -16.11 -37.83 5.48
C TYR A 190 -16.21 -38.70 4.22
N GLY A 191 -15.13 -39.39 3.88
CA GLY A 191 -15.04 -40.14 2.63
C GLY A 191 -14.86 -39.25 1.40
N ARG A 192 -14.37 -39.86 0.31
CA ARG A 192 -13.96 -39.13 -0.90
C ARG A 192 -15.11 -38.42 -1.62
N ASP A 193 -16.29 -39.02 -1.65
CA ASP A 193 -17.46 -38.47 -2.37
C ASP A 193 -18.03 -37.23 -1.69
N THR A 194 -18.19 -37.28 -0.37
CA THR A 194 -18.70 -36.15 0.42
C THR A 194 -17.70 -34.99 0.41
N TYR A 195 -16.41 -35.30 0.52
CA TYR A 195 -15.34 -34.32 0.36
C TYR A 195 -15.36 -33.68 -1.04
N GLY A 196 -15.53 -34.48 -2.09
CA GLY A 196 -15.61 -33.99 -3.47
C GLY A 196 -16.70 -32.93 -3.66
N ARG A 197 -17.87 -33.11 -3.05
CA ARG A 197 -18.96 -32.11 -3.08
C ARG A 197 -18.55 -30.80 -2.41
N VAL A 198 -17.87 -30.84 -1.28
CA VAL A 198 -17.37 -29.64 -0.59
C VAL A 198 -16.29 -28.94 -1.40
N ALA A 199 -15.33 -29.70 -1.94
CA ALA A 199 -14.25 -29.17 -2.75
C ALA A 199 -14.77 -28.41 -3.99
N ILE A 200 -15.85 -28.91 -4.61
CA ILE A 200 -16.52 -28.22 -5.73
C ILE A 200 -17.07 -26.85 -5.29
N VAL A 201 -17.80 -26.78 -4.16
CA VAL A 201 -18.35 -25.51 -3.64
C VAL A 201 -17.22 -24.51 -3.34
N GLN A 202 -16.15 -24.98 -2.68
CA GLN A 202 -14.99 -24.14 -2.38
C GLN A 202 -14.26 -23.65 -3.64
N THR A 203 -14.23 -24.47 -4.69
CA THR A 203 -13.65 -24.09 -5.99
C THR A 203 -14.47 -22.99 -6.65
N TYR A 204 -15.80 -23.12 -6.68
CA TYR A 204 -16.67 -22.06 -7.21
C TYR A 204 -16.55 -20.77 -6.41
N PHE A 205 -16.48 -20.85 -5.08
CA PHE A 205 -16.22 -19.68 -4.24
C PHE A 205 -14.88 -19.02 -4.60
N SER A 206 -13.81 -19.81 -4.72
CA SER A 206 -12.47 -19.28 -5.04
C SER A 206 -12.45 -18.57 -6.40
N LEU A 207 -13.16 -19.11 -7.40
CA LEU A 207 -13.33 -18.48 -8.70
C LEU A 207 -14.12 -17.17 -8.62
N ALA A 208 -15.24 -17.16 -7.88
CA ALA A 208 -16.07 -15.98 -7.69
C ALA A 208 -15.39 -14.90 -6.85
N TRP A 209 -14.48 -15.29 -5.95
CA TRP A 209 -13.77 -14.38 -5.06
C TRP A 209 -12.79 -13.47 -5.80
N LEU A 210 -12.12 -13.97 -6.84
CA LEU A 210 -11.13 -13.20 -7.62
C LEU A 210 -11.65 -11.85 -8.15
N PRO A 211 -12.77 -11.79 -8.90
CA PRO A 211 -13.29 -10.51 -9.39
C PRO A 211 -13.78 -9.61 -8.25
N LEU A 212 -14.41 -10.17 -7.20
CA LEU A 212 -14.88 -9.41 -6.05
C LEU A 212 -13.73 -8.73 -5.30
N PHE A 213 -12.61 -9.45 -5.15
CA PHE A 213 -11.40 -8.93 -4.53
C PHE A 213 -10.81 -7.75 -5.32
N ILE A 214 -10.74 -7.86 -6.65
CA ILE A 214 -10.26 -6.78 -7.52
C ILE A 214 -11.16 -5.54 -7.39
N VAL A 215 -12.48 -5.74 -7.41
CA VAL A 215 -13.45 -4.64 -7.25
C VAL A 215 -13.31 -3.97 -5.87
N ALA A 216 -13.10 -4.74 -4.80
CA ALA A 216 -12.88 -4.21 -3.47
C ALA A 216 -11.61 -3.35 -3.39
N CYS A 217 -10.48 -3.85 -3.92
CA CYS A 217 -9.23 -3.09 -4.04
C CYS A 217 -9.43 -1.78 -4.82
N ALA A 218 -10.10 -1.83 -5.97
CA ALA A 218 -10.40 -0.64 -6.78
C ALA A 218 -11.26 0.38 -6.02
N THR A 219 -12.26 -0.10 -5.29
CA THR A 219 -13.17 0.76 -4.51
C THR A 219 -12.41 1.47 -3.40
N VAL A 220 -11.59 0.76 -2.63
CA VAL A 220 -10.74 1.37 -1.58
C VAL A 220 -9.81 2.42 -2.18
N MET A 221 -9.15 2.12 -3.31
CA MET A 221 -8.27 3.10 -3.98
C MET A 221 -9.02 4.37 -4.41
N ILE A 222 -10.20 4.24 -5.02
CA ILE A 222 -11.01 5.39 -5.46
C ILE A 222 -11.45 6.22 -4.27
N LEU A 223 -11.95 5.56 -3.24
CA LEU A 223 -12.45 6.24 -2.06
C LEU A 223 -11.30 6.97 -1.32
N VAL A 224 -10.09 6.38 -1.25
CA VAL A 224 -8.95 6.98 -0.54
C VAL A 224 -8.49 8.22 -1.30
N ARG A 225 -8.42 8.11 -2.63
CA ARG A 225 -8.13 9.24 -3.51
C ARG A 225 -9.15 10.37 -3.36
N ARG A 226 -10.44 10.05 -3.28
CA ARG A 226 -11.51 11.03 -3.06
C ARG A 226 -11.32 11.77 -1.74
N ASN A 227 -11.03 11.04 -0.66
CA ASN A 227 -10.84 11.64 0.66
C ASN A 227 -9.59 12.54 0.71
N MET A 228 -8.48 12.13 0.09
CA MET A 228 -7.28 12.97 0.00
C MET A 228 -7.54 14.27 -0.77
N ASN A 229 -8.29 14.21 -1.87
CA ASN A 229 -8.64 15.40 -2.64
C ASN A 229 -9.56 16.36 -1.86
N SER A 230 -10.52 15.85 -1.08
CA SER A 230 -11.39 16.70 -0.26
C SER A 230 -10.65 17.42 0.87
N VAL A 231 -9.57 16.83 1.40
CA VAL A 231 -8.73 17.46 2.43
C VAL A 231 -7.87 18.59 1.84
N GLN A 232 -7.51 18.55 0.56
CA GLN A 232 -6.72 19.62 -0.09
C GLN A 232 -7.55 20.84 -0.52
N LEU A 233 -8.88 20.72 -0.56
CA LEU A 233 -9.79 21.78 -1.01
C LEU A 233 -10.44 22.57 0.15
N ASN A 234 -10.23 22.14 1.39
CA ASN A 234 -10.70 22.80 2.62
C ASN A 234 -9.52 23.39 3.39
#